data_AF-A0A224YDQ0-F1
#
_entry.id   AF-A0A224YDQ0-F1
#
_cell.length_a   1.000
_cell.length_b   1.000
_cell.length_c   1.000
_cell.angle_alpha   90.00
_cell.angle_beta   90.00
_cell.angle_gamma   90.00
#
_symmetry.space_group_name_H-M   'P 1'
#
loop_
_entity.id
_entity.type
_entity.pdbx_description
1 polymer ?
#
loop_
_entity_poly.entity_id
_entity_poly.type
_entity_poly.pdbx_seq_one_letter_code
_entity_poly.pdbx_strand_id
1 'polypeptide(L)'
;MSGDCHRDHLVLTVRVIRSFEHRNIWHVIMRDVSSAITTEEFKKSVLSSLENNTSIPSPVRRYPYDTLKIEHLPHKAKSNDPVINTDDDDKLILLDHVPLSEGGVVHETALSLFKMDDYLQYKSSKLAQE
;
A
#
# COMPACT_ATOMS: atom_id res chain seq x y z
N MET A 1 12.24 5.17 -36.48
CA MET A 1 12.38 4.47 -35.18
C MET A 1 11.25 4.96 -34.30
N SER A 2 10.08 4.35 -34.45
CA SER A 2 8.89 4.71 -33.69
C SER A 2 8.79 3.75 -32.52
N GLY A 3 9.07 4.24 -31.33
CA GLY A 3 9.06 3.44 -30.11
C GLY A 3 8.92 4.36 -28.90
N ASP A 4 8.03 5.34 -28.99
CA ASP A 4 7.51 5.99 -27.79
C ASP A 4 6.58 4.96 -27.12
N CYS A 5 7.22 4.01 -26.46
CA CYS A 5 6.58 3.06 -25.58
C CYS A 5 6.07 3.90 -24.42
N HIS A 6 4.77 4.21 -24.42
CA HIS A 6 4.11 4.99 -23.37
C HIS A 6 4.58 4.46 -22.01
N ARG A 7 5.55 5.16 -21.40
CA ARG A 7 5.97 4.87 -20.04
C ARG A 7 4.89 5.49 -19.18
N ASP A 8 3.99 4.63 -18.75
CA ASP A 8 3.02 4.97 -17.73
C ASP A 8 3.81 5.26 -16.45
N HIS A 9 4.08 6.53 -16.21
CA HIS A 9 4.83 7.02 -15.06
C HIS A 9 3.83 7.30 -13.94
N LEU A 10 3.48 6.28 -13.18
CA LEU A 10 2.54 6.44 -12.08
C LEU A 10 3.25 7.03 -10.85
N VAL A 11 2.56 7.97 -10.21
CA VAL A 11 2.91 8.46 -8.88
C VAL A 11 1.96 7.81 -7.90
N LEU A 12 2.49 6.97 -7.02
CA LEU A 12 1.73 6.22 -6.02
C LEU A 12 2.17 6.65 -4.63
N THR A 13 1.20 6.74 -3.72
CA THR A 13 1.48 7.04 -2.31
C THR A 13 1.29 5.79 -1.48
N VAL A 14 2.34 5.31 -0.83
CA VAL A 14 2.29 4.10 0.01
C VAL A 14 2.31 4.49 1.48
N ARG A 15 1.23 4.17 2.18
CA ARG A 15 1.02 4.33 3.61
C ARG A 15 1.51 3.07 4.31
N VAL A 16 2.65 3.16 4.96
CA VAL A 16 3.25 2.04 5.67
C VAL A 16 2.73 2.06 7.10
N ILE A 17 1.96 1.04 7.49
CA ILE A 17 1.31 0.95 8.79
C ILE A 17 2.04 -0.10 9.62
N ARG A 18 2.72 0.33 10.68
CA ARG A 18 3.38 -0.59 11.62
C ARG A 18 2.46 -1.05 12.73
N SER A 19 1.53 -0.21 13.17
CA SER A 19 0.58 -0.54 14.23
C SER A 19 -0.72 0.21 14.01
N PHE A 20 -1.80 -0.55 13.91
CA PHE A 20 -3.14 -0.01 13.73
C PHE A 20 -3.68 0.61 15.03
N GLU A 21 -3.44 -0.04 16.17
CA GLU A 21 -3.84 0.44 17.50
C GLU A 21 -3.25 1.81 17.82
N HIS A 22 -1.95 1.97 17.59
CA HIS A 22 -1.24 3.24 17.84
C HIS A 22 -1.26 4.20 16.65
N ARG A 23 -1.95 3.85 15.55
CA ARG A 23 -2.02 4.64 14.31
C ARG A 23 -0.64 5.08 13.81
N ASN A 24 0.32 4.16 13.87
CA ASN A 24 1.68 4.39 13.41
C ASN A 24 1.75 4.22 11.90
N ILE A 25 1.63 5.33 11.17
CA ILE A 25 1.54 5.39 9.71
C ILE A 25 2.65 6.30 9.17
N TRP A 26 3.39 5.81 8.18
CA TRP A 26 4.38 6.58 7.42
C TRP A 26 3.95 6.66 5.96
N HIS A 27 4.30 7.76 5.30
CA HIS A 27 3.96 7.97 3.89
C HIS A 27 5.22 7.93 3.05
N VAL A 28 5.25 7.04 2.06
CA VAL A 28 6.32 6.91 1.08
C VAL A 28 5.74 7.20 -0.28
N ILE A 29 6.31 8.16 -1.00
CA ILE A 29 5.85 8.52 -2.35
C ILE A 29 6.75 7.80 -3.34
N MET A 30 6.16 6.86 -4.08
CA MET A 30 6.81 6.15 -5.17
C MET A 30 6.49 6.89 -6.47
N ARG A 31 7.53 7.38 -7.14
CA ARG A 31 7.43 8.04 -8.44
C ARG A 31 7.97 7.08 -9.50
N ASP A 32 7.56 7.28 -10.75
CA ASP A 32 8.06 6.49 -11.88
C ASP A 32 7.65 5.00 -11.83
N VAL A 33 6.49 4.69 -11.25
CA VAL A 33 6.03 3.30 -11.11
C VAL A 33 5.33 2.87 -12.39
N SER A 34 5.77 1.77 -12.99
CA SER A 34 5.08 1.17 -14.14
C SER A 34 3.83 0.41 -13.69
N SER A 35 2.68 0.62 -14.33
CA SER A 35 1.46 -0.16 -14.06
C SER A 35 1.60 -1.66 -14.32
N ALA A 36 2.49 -2.05 -15.24
CA ALA A 36 2.79 -3.45 -15.54
C ALA A 36 3.68 -4.16 -14.50
N ILE A 37 4.20 -3.43 -13.50
CA ILE A 37 5.00 -4.05 -12.43
C ILE A 37 4.08 -4.95 -11.57
N THR A 38 4.62 -6.08 -11.11
CA THR A 38 3.92 -6.95 -10.18
C THR A 38 3.85 -6.31 -8.80
N THR A 39 2.77 -6.62 -8.07
CA THR A 39 2.59 -6.15 -6.69
C THR A 39 3.76 -6.58 -5.80
N GLU A 40 4.30 -7.80 -6.02
CA GLU A 40 5.45 -8.30 -5.26
C GLU A 40 6.73 -7.47 -5.48
N GLU A 41 7.05 -7.15 -6.74
CA GLU A 41 8.22 -6.33 -7.08
C GLU A 41 8.05 -4.89 -6.61
N PHE A 42 6.83 -4.35 -6.69
CA PHE A 42 6.50 -3.05 -6.12
C PHE A 42 6.70 -3.02 -4.61
N LYS A 43 6.21 -4.04 -3.88
CA LYS A 43 6.44 -4.19 -2.44
C LYS A 43 7.94 -4.15 -2.12
N LYS A 44 8.76 -4.94 -2.81
CA LYS A 44 10.23 -4.94 -2.62
C LYS A 44 10.84 -3.56 -2.85
N SER A 45 10.43 -2.85 -3.90
CA SER A 45 10.88 -1.49 -4.19
C SER A 45 10.54 -0.50 -3.07
N VAL A 46 9.32 -0.59 -2.51
CA VAL A 46 8.90 0.20 -1.35
C VAL A 46 9.74 -0.15 -0.12
N LEU A 47 9.94 -1.44 0.17
CA LEU A 47 10.76 -1.90 1.30
C LEU A 47 12.19 -1.37 1.20
N SER A 48 12.82 -1.51 0.03
CA SER A 48 14.16 -0.94 -0.18
C SER A 48 14.15 0.58 -0.04
N SER A 49 13.12 1.28 -0.50
CA SER A 49 12.99 2.73 -0.30
C SER A 49 12.84 3.10 1.17
N LEU A 50 12.10 2.31 1.95
CA LEU A 50 12.00 2.47 3.41
C LEU A 50 13.35 2.27 4.10
N GLU A 51 14.09 1.23 3.72
CA GLU A 51 15.40 0.93 4.29
C GLU A 51 16.40 2.07 4.07
N ASN A 52 16.40 2.64 2.86
CA ASN A 52 17.21 3.80 2.47
C ASN A 52 16.75 5.11 3.13
N ASN A 53 15.48 5.22 3.53
CA ASN A 53 14.97 6.39 4.23
C ASN A 53 15.39 6.37 5.71
N THR A 54 16.51 7.03 6.01
CA THR A 54 17.03 7.20 7.38
C THR A 54 16.09 7.98 8.31
N SER A 55 15.12 8.72 7.76
CA SER A 55 14.08 9.41 8.53
C SER A 55 13.06 8.46 9.17
N ILE A 56 12.98 7.21 8.71
CA ILE A 56 12.03 6.23 9.24
C ILE A 56 12.71 5.37 10.31
N PRO A 57 12.06 5.18 11.48
CA PRO A 57 12.66 4.45 12.57
C PRO A 57 12.95 2.98 12.19
N SER A 58 14.09 2.47 12.65
CA SER A 58 14.53 1.08 12.44
C SER A 58 13.47 0.00 12.70
N PRO A 59 12.59 0.08 13.73
CA PRO A 59 11.52 -0.91 13.93
C PRO A 59 10.49 -0.97 12.79
N VAL A 60 10.31 0.11 12.03
CA VAL A 60 9.41 0.14 10.86
C VAL A 60 10.14 -0.46 9.66
N ARG A 61 11.42 -0.12 9.48
CA ARG A 61 12.24 -0.63 8.37
C ARG A 61 12.47 -2.14 8.43
N ARG A 62 12.60 -2.72 9.63
CA ARG A 62 12.81 -4.17 9.82
C ARG A 62 11.53 -4.99 9.95
N TYR A 63 10.38 -4.36 9.73
CA TYR A 63 9.09 -5.01 9.94
C TYR A 63 8.70 -5.85 8.71
N PRO A 64 8.21 -7.10 8.89
CA PRO A 64 7.83 -7.96 7.78
C PRO A 64 6.44 -7.58 7.26
N TYR A 65 6.41 -6.58 6.37
CA TYR A 65 5.19 -6.23 5.63
C TYR A 65 4.89 -7.30 4.58
N ASP A 66 3.65 -7.77 4.58
CA ASP A 66 3.23 -8.89 3.74
C ASP A 66 2.15 -8.46 2.73
N THR A 67 1.22 -7.62 3.19
CA THR A 67 -0.01 -7.31 2.48
C THR A 67 -0.02 -5.86 2.00
N LEU A 68 -0.38 -5.66 0.74
CA LEU A 68 -0.59 -4.35 0.14
C LEU A 68 -2.08 -4.21 -0.18
N LYS A 69 -2.70 -3.13 0.27
CA LYS A 69 -4.11 -2.84 0.05
C LYS A 69 -4.28 -1.46 -0.57
N ILE A 70 -5.26 -1.29 -1.45
CA ILE A 70 -5.69 0.01 -1.94
C ILE A 70 -6.51 0.70 -0.86
N GLU A 71 -6.03 1.86 -0.41
CA GLU A 71 -6.72 2.70 0.57
C GLU A 71 -7.69 3.65 -0.11
N HIS A 72 -7.23 4.33 -1.15
CA HIS A 72 -7.98 5.35 -1.85
C HIS A 72 -7.55 5.42 -3.31
N LEU A 73 -8.55 5.36 -4.19
CA LEU A 73 -8.37 5.58 -5.62
C LEU A 73 -8.81 7.01 -5.97
N PRO A 74 -8.11 7.70 -6.87
CA PRO A 74 -8.64 8.93 -7.44
C PRO A 74 -9.99 8.62 -8.07
N HIS A 75 -10.99 9.46 -7.76
CA HIS A 75 -12.39 9.32 -8.20
C HIS A 75 -13.26 8.27 -7.49
N LYS A 76 -12.75 7.54 -6.48
CA LYS A 76 -13.62 6.76 -5.57
C LYS A 76 -13.86 7.50 -4.25
N ALA A 77 -14.91 7.10 -3.55
CA ALA A 77 -15.22 7.64 -2.23
C ALA A 77 -14.07 7.40 -1.27
N LYS A 78 -13.59 8.47 -0.64
CA LYS A 78 -12.67 8.40 0.48
C LYS A 78 -13.39 7.81 1.66
N SER A 79 -12.89 6.69 2.17
CA SER A 79 -13.46 6.12 3.37
C SER A 79 -13.11 6.97 4.59
N ASN A 80 -14.00 6.92 5.58
CA ASN A 80 -13.92 7.73 6.79
C ASN A 80 -12.95 7.17 7.84
N ASP A 81 -12.37 5.98 7.63
CA ASP A 81 -11.49 5.39 8.63
C ASP A 81 -10.09 6.03 8.59
N PRO A 82 -9.58 6.56 9.71
CA PRO A 82 -8.30 7.28 9.73
C PRO A 82 -7.09 6.36 9.54
N VAL A 83 -7.24 5.06 9.84
CA VAL A 83 -6.13 4.11 9.80
C VAL A 83 -6.17 3.28 8.54
N ILE A 84 -7.20 2.45 8.39
CA ILE A 84 -7.40 1.58 7.25
C ILE A 84 -8.87 1.23 7.13
N ASN A 85 -9.32 1.03 5.90
CA ASN A 85 -10.67 0.56 5.64
C ASN A 85 -10.74 -0.95 5.88
N THR A 86 -11.69 -1.40 6.70
CA THR A 86 -11.97 -2.84 6.90
C THR A 86 -13.06 -3.36 5.98
N ASP A 87 -13.61 -2.49 5.12
CA ASP A 87 -14.65 -2.78 4.15
C ASP A 87 -14.03 -3.21 2.80
N ASP A 88 -14.71 -4.09 2.06
CA ASP A 88 -14.31 -4.60 0.73
C ASP A 88 -12.84 -5.08 0.64
N ASP A 89 -12.37 -5.82 1.66
CA ASP A 89 -11.02 -6.41 1.72
C ASP A 89 -10.64 -7.17 0.44
N ASP A 90 -11.53 -8.05 -0.03
CA ASP A 90 -11.29 -8.93 -1.19
C ASP A 90 -11.04 -8.18 -2.51
N LYS A 91 -11.53 -6.95 -2.64
CA LYS A 91 -11.36 -6.15 -3.87
C LYS A 91 -10.21 -5.16 -3.78
N LEU A 92 -9.84 -4.76 -2.57
CA LEU A 92 -8.82 -3.74 -2.34
C LEU A 92 -7.45 -4.35 -2.04
N ILE A 93 -7.38 -5.59 -1.54
CA ILE A 93 -6.12 -6.29 -1.30
C ILE A 93 -5.52 -6.72 -2.63
N LEU A 94 -4.27 -6.29 -2.87
CA LEU A 94 -3.52 -6.61 -4.06
C LEU A 94 -2.80 -7.95 -3.90
N LEU A 95 -3.02 -8.86 -4.84
CA LEU A 95 -2.30 -10.13 -4.92
C LEU A 95 -0.88 -9.90 -5.44
N ASP A 96 0.12 -10.46 -4.76
CA ASP A 96 1.55 -10.40 -5.13
C ASP A 96 1.82 -10.79 -6.60
N HIS A 97 1.19 -11.86 -7.07
CA HIS A 97 1.33 -12.38 -8.43
C HIS A 97 0.62 -11.55 -9.52
N VAL A 98 -0.15 -10.53 -9.13
CA VAL A 98 -0.95 -9.71 -10.06
C VAL A 98 -0.26 -8.36 -10.29
N PRO A 99 -0.24 -7.84 -11.54
CA PRO A 99 0.28 -6.52 -11.82
C PRO A 99 -0.60 -5.41 -11.21
N LEU A 100 0.01 -4.27 -10.89
CA LEU A 100 -0.71 -3.14 -10.28
C LEU A 100 -1.90 -2.68 -11.15
N SER A 101 -1.77 -2.75 -12.48
CA SER A 101 -2.86 -2.45 -13.42
C SER A 101 -4.10 -3.31 -13.21
N GLU A 102 -3.92 -4.62 -13.10
CA GLU A 102 -5.01 -5.60 -12.89
C GLU A 102 -5.62 -5.44 -11.49
N GLY A 103 -4.80 -5.04 -10.53
CA GLY A 103 -5.26 -4.65 -9.19
C GLY A 103 -6.11 -3.38 -9.16
N GLY A 104 -6.28 -2.68 -10.28
CA GLY A 104 -7.03 -1.44 -10.36
C GLY A 104 -6.27 -0.22 -9.81
N VAL A 105 -4.94 -0.30 -9.71
CA VAL A 105 -4.10 0.83 -9.30
C VAL A 105 -3.91 1.78 -10.46
N VAL A 106 -4.16 3.06 -10.22
CA VAL A 106 -4.03 4.16 -11.20
C VAL A 106 -3.12 5.27 -10.68
N HIS A 107 -2.85 6.29 -11.49
CA HIS A 107 -2.07 7.46 -11.08
C HIS A 107 -2.68 8.10 -9.83
N GLU A 108 -1.87 8.51 -8.85
CA GLU A 108 -2.28 9.08 -7.56
C GLU A 108 -3.08 8.14 -6.63
N THR A 109 -2.98 6.82 -6.86
CA THR A 109 -3.54 5.86 -5.91
C THR A 109 -2.77 5.87 -4.60
N ALA A 110 -3.53 5.87 -3.50
CA ALA A 110 -3.00 5.64 -2.17
C ALA A 110 -3.13 4.15 -1.82
N LEU A 111 -1.99 3.54 -1.53
CA LEU A 111 -1.84 2.16 -1.10
C LEU A 111 -1.49 2.15 0.39
N SER A 112 -1.88 1.09 1.09
CA SER A 112 -1.55 0.82 2.49
C SER A 112 -0.77 -0.48 2.56
N LEU A 113 0.44 -0.44 3.10
CA LEU A 113 1.32 -1.58 3.29
C LEU A 113 1.35 -1.94 4.79
N PHE A 114 0.98 -3.18 5.12
CA PHE A 114 0.85 -3.65 6.50
C PHE A 114 1.07 -5.17 6.58
N LYS A 115 1.02 -5.70 7.80
CA LYS A 115 1.03 -7.15 8.05
C LYS A 115 -0.40 -7.65 8.26
N MET A 116 -0.77 -8.70 7.53
CA MET A 116 -2.11 -9.30 7.63
C MET A 116 -2.48 -9.67 9.08
N ASP A 117 -1.52 -10.20 9.84
CA ASP A 117 -1.73 -10.59 11.24
C ASP A 117 -2.20 -9.42 12.12
N ASP A 118 -1.52 -8.28 12.04
CA ASP A 118 -1.89 -7.06 12.75
C ASP A 118 -3.25 -6.52 12.28
N TYR A 119 -3.57 -6.66 10.99
CA TYR A 119 -4.87 -6.27 10.46
C TYR A 119 -6.01 -7.14 10.99
N LEU A 120 -5.81 -8.46 11.05
CA LEU A 120 -6.78 -9.40 11.63
C LEU A 120 -7.02 -9.11 13.12
N GLN A 121 -5.95 -8.81 13.86
CA GLN A 121 -6.06 -8.39 15.26
C GLN A 121 -6.84 -7.07 15.37
N TYR A 122 -6.52 -6.08 14.55
CA TYR A 122 -7.22 -4.79 14.55
C TYR A 122 -8.71 -4.94 14.21
N LYS A 123 -9.05 -5.73 13.18
CA LYS A 123 -10.42 -6.02 12.78
C LYS A 123 -11.19 -6.72 13.90
N SER A 124 -10.57 -7.69 14.56
CA SER A 124 -11.14 -8.37 15.72
C SER A 124 -11.36 -7.42 16.90
N SER A 125 -10.37 -6.57 17.21
CA SER A 125 -10.47 -5.56 18.26
C SER A 125 -11.56 -4.52 17.98
N LYS A 126 -11.70 -4.05 16.73
CA LYS A 126 -12.80 -3.18 16.29
C LYS A 126 -14.15 -3.84 16.52
N LEU A 127 -14.31 -5.10 16.09
CA LEU A 127 -15.55 -5.87 16.25
C LEU A 127 -15.89 -6.11 17.73
N ALA A 128 -14.89 -6.26 18.60
CA ALA A 128 -15.09 -6.44 20.04
C ALA A 128 -15.44 -5.14 20.79
N GLN A 129 -15.29 -3.97 20.15
CA GLN A 129 -15.59 -2.65 20.72
C GLN A 129 -16.93 -2.08 20.21
N GLU A 130 -17.57 -2.73 19.22
CA GLU A 130 -18.93 -2.45 18.73
C GLU A 130 -19.98 -3.34 19.44
#